data_AF-A0A356AVY4-F1
#
_entry.id   AF-A0A356AVY4-F1
#
_cell.length_a   1.000
_cell.length_b   1.000
_cell.length_c   1.000
_cell.angle_alpha   90.00
_cell.angle_beta   90.00
_cell.angle_gamma   90.00
#
_symmetry.space_group_name_H-M   'P 1'
#
loop_
_entity.id
_entity.type
_entity.pdbx_description
1 polymer ?
#
loop_
_entity_poly.entity_id
_entity_poly.type
_entity_poly.pdbx_seq_one_letter_code
_entity_poly.pdbx_strand_id
1 'polypeptide(L)'
;NGIISCSLLMFVWSWNDKFLTAWFGSGKEILIFRVMDIYSILGRASQGYGHIRPTMEFTPQVNLLLSNVASFLYILPLIVLYIVAQKHFVEGIERSGIVG
;
A
#
# COMPACT_ATOMS: atom_id res chain seq x y z
N ASN A 1 23.41 -6.52 11.73
CA ASN A 1 23.14 -5.95 10.38
C ASN A 1 22.27 -6.86 9.52
N GLY A 2 22.63 -8.13 9.30
CA GLY A 2 21.83 -9.04 8.45
C GLY A 2 20.36 -9.25 8.87
N ILE A 3 20.06 -9.28 10.18
CA ILE A 3 18.68 -9.42 10.69
C ILE A 3 17.81 -8.22 10.28
N ILE A 4 18.36 -7.00 10.28
CA ILE A 4 17.63 -5.78 9.93
C ILE A 4 17.29 -5.82 8.43
N SER A 5 18.26 -6.13 7.58
CA SER A 5 18.06 -6.27 6.13
C SER A 5 17.07 -7.40 5.79
N CYS A 6 17.16 -8.56 6.45
CA CYS A 6 16.19 -9.65 6.27
C CYS A 6 14.79 -9.25 6.73
N SER A 7 14.66 -8.58 7.87
CA SER A 7 13.36 -8.15 8.41
C SER A 7 12.69 -7.11 7.50
N LEU A 8 13.47 -6.17 6.97
CA LEU A 8 13.02 -5.21 5.96
C LEU A 8 12.52 -5.91 4.69
N LEU A 9 13.31 -6.85 4.16
CA LEU A 9 12.94 -7.60 2.96
C LEU A 9 11.66 -8.41 3.18
N MET A 10 11.53 -9.11 4.30
CA MET A 10 10.32 -9.83 4.67
C MET A 10 9.13 -8.88 4.82
N PHE A 11 9.30 -7.72 5.45
CA PHE A 11 8.23 -6.74 5.59
C PHE A 11 7.73 -6.23 4.23
N VAL A 12 8.65 -5.80 3.36
CA VAL A 12 8.31 -5.33 2.00
C VAL A 12 7.61 -6.42 1.20
N TRP A 13 8.07 -7.66 1.31
CA TRP A 13 7.46 -8.81 0.66
C TRP A 13 6.04 -9.06 1.17
N SER A 14 5.86 -9.19 2.49
CA SER A 14 4.55 -9.41 3.11
C SER A 14 3.58 -8.25 2.87
N TRP A 15 4.07 -7.01 2.80
CA TRP A 15 3.23 -5.85 2.49
C TRP A 15 2.69 -5.87 1.06
N ASN A 16 3.43 -6.43 0.10
CA ASN A 16 3.02 -6.47 -1.31
C ASN A 16 2.33 -7.79 -1.71
N ASP A 17 2.27 -8.77 -0.81
CA ASP A 17 1.70 -10.08 -1.09
C ASP A 17 0.17 -10.01 -1.22
N LYS A 18 -0.30 -10.19 -2.45
CA LYS A 18 -1.72 -10.28 -2.79
C LYS A 18 -2.21 -11.72 -2.90
N PHE A 19 -1.31 -12.67 -3.15
CA PHE A 19 -1.70 -14.04 -3.47
C PHE A 19 -2.15 -14.79 -2.21
N LEU A 20 -1.32 -14.82 -1.18
CA LEU A 20 -1.70 -15.45 0.09
C LEU A 20 -2.86 -14.67 0.73
N THR A 21 -2.83 -13.34 0.61
CA THR A 21 -3.89 -12.46 1.10
C THR A 21 -5.23 -12.71 0.41
N ALA A 22 -5.26 -12.98 -0.90
CA ALA A 22 -6.50 -13.36 -1.60
C ALA A 22 -7.00 -14.73 -1.15
N TRP A 23 -6.08 -15.69 -0.98
CA TRP A 23 -6.45 -17.08 -0.71
C TRP A 23 -6.95 -17.29 0.71
N PHE A 24 -6.26 -16.73 1.70
CA PHE A 24 -6.64 -16.81 3.12
C PHE A 24 -7.60 -15.71 3.56
N GLY A 25 -7.73 -14.67 2.76
CA GLY A 25 -8.54 -13.49 3.05
C GLY A 25 -9.93 -13.48 2.43
N SER A 26 -10.37 -14.60 1.84
CA SER A 26 -11.67 -14.70 1.19
C SER A 26 -12.80 -14.23 2.12
N GLY A 27 -13.60 -13.27 1.64
CA GLY A 27 -14.72 -12.66 2.37
C GLY A 27 -14.34 -11.60 3.39
N LYS A 28 -13.07 -11.23 3.55
CA LYS A 28 -12.63 -10.15 4.46
C LYS A 28 -12.29 -8.87 3.70
N GLU A 29 -12.58 -7.77 4.37
CA GLU A 29 -12.31 -6.40 3.93
C GLU A 29 -10.82 -6.07 4.14
N ILE A 30 -9.97 -6.47 3.19
CA ILE A 30 -8.51 -6.29 3.32
C ILE A 30 -8.04 -5.02 2.60
N LEU A 31 -7.12 -4.30 3.24
CA LEU A 31 -6.63 -3.01 2.82
C LEU A 31 -6.17 -2.99 1.35
N ILE A 32 -5.33 -3.94 0.91
CA ILE A 32 -4.82 -3.94 -0.47
C ILE A 32 -5.95 -4.05 -1.50
N PHE A 33 -6.94 -4.92 -1.28
CA PHE A 33 -8.07 -5.07 -2.19
C PHE A 33 -8.99 -3.85 -2.17
N ARG A 34 -9.18 -3.24 -0.99
CA ARG A 34 -9.93 -1.99 -0.87
C ARG A 34 -9.28 -0.82 -1.57
N VAL A 35 -7.95 -0.68 -1.48
CA VAL A 35 -7.21 0.36 -2.19
C VAL A 35 -7.27 0.13 -3.70
N MET A 36 -7.23 -1.12 -4.16
CA MET A 36 -7.40 -1.45 -5.58
C MET A 36 -8.82 -1.19 -6.10
N ASP A 37 -9.85 -1.43 -5.28
CA ASP A 37 -11.26 -1.25 -5.66
C ASP A 37 -11.81 0.15 -5.31
N ILE A 38 -10.98 1.04 -4.75
CA ILE A 38 -11.44 2.30 -4.17
C ILE A 38 -12.19 3.19 -5.17
N TYR A 39 -11.74 3.22 -6.43
CA TYR A 39 -12.40 3.98 -7.48
C TYR A 39 -13.83 3.49 -7.73
N SER A 40 -14.06 2.18 -7.74
CA SER A 40 -15.39 1.59 -7.93
C SER A 40 -16.27 1.80 -6.69
N ILE A 41 -15.68 1.74 -5.49
CA ILE A 41 -16.37 1.99 -4.23
C ILE A 41 -16.86 3.44 -4.19
N LEU A 42 -16.01 4.39 -4.57
CA LEU A 42 -16.35 5.81 -4.64
C LEU A 42 -17.38 6.11 -5.75
N GLY A 43 -17.30 5.41 -6.88
CA GLY A 43 -18.31 5.49 -7.94
C GLY A 43 -19.69 4.94 -7.51
N ARG A 44 -19.73 3.92 -6.65
CA ARG A 44 -21.00 3.44 -6.07
C ARG A 44 -21.55 4.40 -5.01
N ALA A 45 -20.68 4.98 -4.19
CA ALA A 45 -21.05 6.01 -3.21
C ALA A 45 -21.64 7.27 -3.87
N SER A 46 -21.12 7.68 -5.03
CA SER A 46 -21.64 8.84 -5.77
C SER A 46 -23.05 8.65 -6.32
N GLN A 47 -23.44 7.40 -6.60
CA GLN A 47 -24.77 7.03 -7.07
C GLN A 47 -25.80 6.82 -5.94
N GLY A 48 -25.43 7.10 -4.68
CA GLY A 48 -26.32 6.93 -3.53
C GLY A 48 -26.46 5.50 -3.03
N TYR A 49 -25.62 4.58 -3.51
CA TYR A 49 -25.56 3.21 -3.00
C TYR A 49 -24.68 3.17 -1.74
N GLY A 50 -25.33 3.22 -0.56
CA GLY A 50 -24.69 3.10 0.76
C GLY A 50 -24.94 4.30 1.69
N HIS A 51 -24.72 4.11 3.00
CA HIS A 51 -24.96 5.14 4.05
C HIS A 51 -24.00 6.36 4.00
N ILE A 52 -23.28 6.57 2.90
CA ILE A 52 -22.37 7.70 2.71
C ILE A 52 -23.19 8.85 2.13
N ARG A 53 -23.76 9.69 3.00
CA ARG A 53 -24.37 10.95 2.55
C ARG A 53 -23.24 11.84 2.01
N PRO A 54 -23.25 12.24 0.73
CA PRO A 54 -22.22 13.11 0.20
C PRO A 54 -22.32 14.47 0.89
N THR A 55 -21.28 14.85 1.65
CA THR A 55 -21.05 16.26 2.00
C THR A 55 -20.38 17.03 0.85
N MET A 56 -19.97 16.32 -0.20
CA MET A 56 -19.33 16.83 -1.41
C MET A 56 -19.92 16.13 -2.63
N GLU A 57 -20.03 16.83 -3.76
CA GLU A 57 -20.36 16.20 -5.03
C GLU A 57 -19.22 15.26 -5.44
N PHE A 58 -19.50 13.95 -5.47
CA PHE A 58 -18.56 12.96 -5.98
C PHE A 58 -18.53 12.99 -7.51
N THR A 59 -17.90 14.03 -8.05
CA THR A 59 -17.58 14.14 -9.49
C THR A 59 -16.48 13.14 -9.84
N PRO A 60 -16.42 12.57 -11.06
CA PRO A 60 -15.38 11.64 -11.48
C PRO A 60 -13.93 12.11 -11.18
N GLN A 61 -13.69 13.42 -11.25
CA GLN A 61 -12.42 14.06 -10.94
C GLN A 61 -12.05 13.94 -9.45
N VAL A 62 -13.02 14.12 -8.55
CA VAL A 62 -12.83 13.96 -7.11
C VAL A 62 -12.55 12.50 -6.76
N ASN A 63 -13.25 11.56 -7.41
CA ASN A 63 -13.03 10.13 -7.22
C ASN A 63 -11.63 9.70 -7.67
N LEU A 64 -11.15 10.22 -8.79
CA LEU A 64 -9.79 9.97 -9.28
C LEU A 64 -8.74 10.54 -8.32
N LEU A 65 -8.93 11.78 -7.85
CA LEU A 65 -8.05 12.40 -6.87
C LEU A 65 -7.96 11.56 -5.59
N LEU A 66 -9.10 11.14 -5.05
CA LEU A 66 -9.16 10.35 -3.82
C LEU A 66 -8.53 8.95 -4.01
N SER A 67 -8.72 8.33 -5.17
CA SER A 67 -8.06 7.06 -5.53
C SER A 67 -6.54 7.19 -5.57
N ASN A 68 -6.03 8.29 -6.13
CA ASN A 68 -4.60 8.56 -6.18
C ASN A 68 -4.04 8.80 -4.77
N VAL A 69 -4.73 9.60 -3.94
CA VAL A 69 -4.35 9.84 -2.54
C VAL A 69 -4.35 8.54 -1.73
N ALA A 70 -5.33 7.66 -1.92
CA ALA A 70 -5.36 6.35 -1.27
C ALA A 70 -4.16 5.48 -1.68
N SER A 71 -3.78 5.51 -2.95
CA SER A 71 -2.61 4.79 -3.47
C SER A 71 -1.31 5.36 -2.89
N PHE A 72 -1.20 6.68 -2.75
CA PHE A 72 -0.08 7.34 -2.08
C PHE A 72 0.00 6.98 -0.61
N LEU A 73 -1.12 6.95 0.11
CA LEU A 73 -1.16 6.57 1.51
C LEU A 73 -0.78 5.10 1.71
N TYR A 74 -1.12 4.22 0.75
CA TYR A 74 -0.74 2.81 0.79
C TYR A 74 0.78 2.59 0.69
N ILE A 75 1.48 3.39 -0.13
CA ILE A 75 2.95 3.30 -0.28
C ILE A 75 3.72 4.11 0.77
N LEU A 76 3.09 5.10 1.40
CA LEU A 76 3.68 5.95 2.44
C LEU A 76 4.42 5.19 3.56
N PRO A 77 3.87 4.13 4.18
CA PRO A 77 4.58 3.39 5.23
C PRO A 77 5.87 2.72 4.71
N LEU A 78 5.89 2.27 3.45
CA LEU A 78 7.11 1.75 2.82
C LEU A 78 8.15 2.87 2.66
N ILE A 79 7.74 4.05 2.22
CA ILE A 79 8.63 5.21 2.08
C ILE A 79 9.26 5.58 3.42
N VAL A 80 8.46 5.68 4.48
CA VAL A 80 8.93 5.99 5.84
C VAL A 80 9.95 4.94 6.31
N LEU A 81 9.64 3.66 6.11
CA LEU A 81 10.51 2.54 6.47
C LEU A 81 11.84 2.59 5.69
N TYR A 82 11.80 2.93 4.40
CA TYR A 82 13.01 3.11 3.60
C TYR A 82 13.87 4.29 4.06
N ILE A 83 13.29 5.42 4.42
CA ILE A 83 14.05 6.60 4.93
C ILE A 83 14.80 6.23 6.22
N VAL A 84 14.14 5.51 7.14
CA VAL A 84 14.76 5.05 8.39
C VAL A 84 15.85 4.00 8.12
N ALA A 85 15.59 3.09 7.18
CA ALA A 85 16.49 1.99 6.87
C ALA A 85 17.64 2.36 5.93
N GLN A 86 17.61 3.54 5.29
CA GLN A 86 18.50 3.94 4.21
C GLN A 86 19.99 3.76 4.56
N LYS A 87 20.41 4.20 5.75
CA LYS A 87 21.82 4.05 6.19
C LYS A 87 22.23 2.58 6.35
N HIS A 88 21.39 1.77 7.00
CA HIS A 88 21.68 0.35 7.22
C HIS A 88 21.67 -0.47 5.93
N PHE A 89 20.90 -0.05 4.93
CA PHE A 89 20.87 -0.69 3.61
C PHE A 89 22.14 -0.40 2.81
N VAL A 90 22.61 0.86 2.82
CA VAL A 90 23.86 1.26 2.15
C VAL A 90 25.07 0.55 2.78
N GLU A 91 25.20 0.60 4.11
CA GLU A 91 26.27 -0.10 4.85
C GLU A 91 26.22 -1.63 4.67
N GLY A 92 25.02 -2.18 4.46
CA GLY A 92 24.79 -3.60 4.19
C GLY A 92 25.23 -4.01 2.78
N ILE A 93 24.88 -3.22 1.76
CA ILE A 93 25.26 -3.46 0.35
C ILE A 93 26.78 -3.31 0.16
N GLU A 94 27.39 -2.30 0.78
CA GLU A 94 28.84 -2.06 0.71
C GLU A 94 29.66 -3.25 1.23
N ARG A 95 29.12 -4.00 2.20
CA ARG A 95 29.75 -5.24 2.72
C ARG A 95 29.33 -6.50 1.98
N SER A 96 28.23 -6.47 1.23
CA SER A 96 27.74 -7.62 0.44
C SER A 96 28.18 -7.60 -1.01
N GLY A 97 28.89 -6.56 -1.48
CA GLY A 97 29.69 -6.66 -2.70
C GLY A 97 30.56 -7.91 -2.57
N ILE A 98 30.40 -8.94 -3.42
CA ILE A 98 30.99 -8.91 -4.77
C ILE A 98 32.20 -7.97 -4.73
N VAL A 99 33.26 -8.47 -4.13
CA VAL A 99 34.60 -7.97 -4.41
C VAL A 99 34.92 -8.54 -5.79
N GLY A 100 34.60 -7.74 -6.80
CA GLY A 100 34.94 -7.91 -8.20
C GLY A 100 35.25 -6.53 -8.75
#